data_AF-A0A453RPA9-F1
#
_entry.id   AF-A0A453RPA9-F1
#
_cell.length_a   1.000
_cell.length_b   1.000
_cell.length_c   1.000
_cell.angle_alpha   90.00
_cell.angle_beta   90.00
_cell.angle_gamma   90.00
#
_symmetry.space_group_name_H-M   'P 1'
#
loop_
_entity.id
_entity.type
_entity.pdbx_description
1 polymer ?
#
loop_
_entity_poly.entity_id
_entity_poly.type
_entity_poly.pdbx_seq_one_letter_code
_entity_poly.pdbx_strand_id
1 'polypeptide(L)'
;MKFECQSILGVDIDKGLIDLANWNLRRISRTGNMAPESAKVHNSSDSTTKSCPEEVVSEMPNGNISKYEQPDLFEIVSFRSENFVQSKHKYAEQYDTIMCLSVTKWIHLNWGDDGIITLFVKIWSLLRPGGIFIMEP
;
A
#
# COMPACT_ATOMS: atom_id res chain seq x y z
N MET A 1 -8.14 5.63 -23.67
CA MET A 1 -6.92 5.52 -22.85
C MET A 1 -7.11 4.31 -21.94
N LYS A 2 -6.26 3.29 -22.02
CA LYS A 2 -6.24 2.22 -21.01
C LYS A 2 -5.24 2.65 -19.94
N PHE A 3 -5.67 2.69 -18.68
CA PHE A 3 -4.76 2.88 -17.56
C PHE A 3 -4.19 1.52 -17.19
N GLU A 4 -2.89 1.34 -17.41
CA GLU A 4 -2.14 0.15 -17.04
C GLU A 4 -1.16 0.55 -15.94
N CYS A 5 -1.57 0.38 -14.68
CA CYS A 5 -0.72 0.71 -13.54
C CYS A 5 0.47 -0.24 -13.51
N GLN A 6 1.67 0.27 -13.80
CA GLN A 6 2.89 -0.54 -13.87
C GLN A 6 3.49 -0.82 -12.49
N SER A 7 3.34 0.12 -11.54
CA SER A 7 3.86 -0.04 -10.18
C SER A 7 3.16 0.87 -9.18
N ILE A 8 3.04 0.42 -7.94
CA ILE A 8 2.55 1.15 -6.77
C ILE A 8 3.56 0.99 -5.63
N LEU A 9 3.94 2.11 -5.01
CA LEU A 9 4.74 2.13 -3.79
C LEU A 9 3.93 2.76 -2.66
N GLY A 10 3.60 1.98 -1.63
CA GLY A 10 3.07 2.49 -0.38
C GLY A 10 4.20 2.86 0.59
N VAL A 11 4.15 4.06 1.17
CA VAL A 11 5.15 4.53 2.14
C VAL A 11 4.44 4.93 3.43
N ASP A 12 4.94 4.41 4.55
CA ASP A 12 4.45 4.77 5.88
C ASP A 12 5.62 4.83 6.87
N ILE A 13 5.54 5.68 7.89
CA ILE A 13 6.58 5.76 8.93
C ILE A 13 6.47 4.58 9.92
N ASP A 14 5.28 4.00 10.06
CA ASP A 14 5.04 2.87 10.96
C ASP A 14 5.46 1.55 10.31
N LYS A 15 6.57 0.99 10.82
CA LYS A 15 7.08 -0.29 10.35
C LYS A 15 6.10 -1.45 10.55
N GLY A 16 5.33 -1.45 11.64
CA GLY A 16 4.36 -2.50 11.93
C GLY A 16 3.22 -2.52 10.91
N LEU A 17 2.72 -1.34 10.51
CA LEU A 17 1.71 -1.22 9.45
C LEU A 17 2.25 -1.68 8.09
N ILE A 18 3.51 -1.35 7.78
CA ILE A 18 4.17 -1.81 6.56
C ILE A 18 4.35 -3.33 6.55
N ASP A 19 4.75 -3.93 7.67
CA ASP A 19 4.89 -5.38 7.79
C ASP A 19 3.52 -6.07 7.64
N LEU A 20 2.46 -5.50 8.21
CA LEU A 20 1.07 -5.97 8.04
C LEU A 20 0.58 -5.83 6.59
N ALA A 21 0.91 -4.72 5.91
CA ALA A 21 0.55 -4.51 4.50
C ALA A 21 1.24 -5.54 3.60
N ASN A 22 2.53 -5.80 3.82
CA ASN A 22 3.26 -6.84 3.10
C ASN A 22 2.70 -8.25 3.38
N TRP A 23 2.30 -8.53 4.62
CA TRP A 23 1.65 -9.80 4.94
C TRP A 23 0.30 -9.95 4.21
N ASN A 24 -0.51 -8.89 4.19
CA ASN A 24 -1.77 -8.87 3.46
C ASN A 24 -1.59 -9.04 1.95
N LEU A 25 -0.60 -8.37 1.35
CA LEU A 25 -0.23 -8.56 -0.05
C LEU A 25 0.10 -10.02 -0.33
N ARG A 26 0.92 -10.66 0.53
CA ARG A 26 1.25 -12.09 0.40
C ARG A 26 0.05 -13.01 0.50
N ARG A 27 -0.89 -12.69 1.39
CA ARG A 27 -2.13 -13.45 1.52
C ARG A 27 -2.98 -13.33 0.26
N ILE A 28 -3.21 -12.11 -0.24
CA ILE A 28 -4.05 -11.87 -1.43
C ILE A 28 -3.46 -12.55 -2.68
N SER A 29 -2.15 -12.47 -2.88
CA SER A 29 -1.49 -13.11 -4.03
C SER A 29 -1.58 -14.64 -4.00
N ARG A 30 -1.62 -15.26 -2.81
CA ARG A 30 -1.73 -16.73 -2.65
C ARG A 30 -3.17 -17.23 -2.75
N THR A 31 -4.13 -16.46 -2.26
CA THR A 31 -5.55 -16.84 -2.14
C THR A 31 -6.35 -16.39 -3.36
N GLY A 32 -5.74 -16.31 -4.55
CA GLY A 32 -6.30 -15.72 -5.77
C GLY A 32 -7.83 -15.85 -5.89
N ASN A 33 -8.51 -14.71 -5.98
CA ASN A 33 -9.94 -14.57 -6.29
C ASN A 33 -10.97 -15.08 -5.26
N MET A 34 -10.81 -14.77 -3.97
CA MET A 34 -11.99 -14.62 -3.09
C MET A 34 -12.06 -13.22 -2.51
N ALA A 35 -13.08 -12.47 -2.93
CA ALA A 35 -13.36 -11.13 -2.43
C ALA A 35 -13.54 -11.18 -0.90
N PRO A 36 -13.03 -10.20 -0.14
CA PRO A 36 -13.26 -10.16 1.28
C PRO A 36 -14.73 -9.78 1.53
N GLU A 37 -15.52 -10.69 2.10
CA GLU A 37 -16.78 -10.32 2.74
C GLU A 37 -16.50 -9.24 3.79
N SER A 38 -17.29 -8.18 3.74
CA SER A 38 -17.23 -7.05 4.66
C SER A 38 -17.14 -7.52 6.11
N ALA A 39 -16.03 -7.21 6.78
CA ALA A 39 -15.87 -7.43 8.21
C ALA A 39 -16.88 -6.55 8.94
N LYS A 40 -17.98 -7.15 9.41
CA LYS A 40 -18.87 -6.53 10.40
C LYS A 40 -18.07 -6.31 11.68
N VAL A 41 -17.94 -5.04 12.04
CA VAL A 41 -17.44 -4.58 13.34
C VAL A 41 -18.39 -5.10 14.42
N HIS A 42 -17.94 -6.07 15.20
CA HIS A 42 -18.51 -6.37 16.51
C HIS A 42 -17.48 -6.00 17.57
N ASN A 43 -17.78 -4.94 18.31
CA ASN A 43 -17.12 -4.61 19.56
C ASN A 43 -17.41 -5.72 20.56
N SER A 44 -16.36 -6.36 21.10
CA SER A 44 -16.39 -6.83 22.49
C SER A 44 -14.99 -7.12 22.98
N SER A 45 -14.78 -6.65 24.20
CA SER A 45 -13.67 -6.82 25.10
C SER A 45 -13.17 -8.26 25.29
N ASP A 46 -11.92 -8.30 25.73
CA ASP A 46 -11.32 -9.25 26.66
C ASP A 46 -10.40 -10.34 26.08
N SER A 47 -9.37 -10.54 26.88
CA SER A 47 -8.13 -11.28 26.78
C SER A 47 -8.23 -12.77 26.46
N THR A 48 -7.06 -13.32 26.07
CA THR A 48 -6.60 -14.71 26.29
C THR A 48 -6.43 -15.57 25.03
N THR A 49 -5.16 -15.72 24.65
CA THR A 49 -4.45 -16.89 24.08
C THR A 49 -5.16 -17.90 23.15
N LYS A 50 -4.38 -18.26 22.11
CA LYS A 50 -4.22 -19.59 21.45
C LYS A 50 -4.86 -19.81 20.08
N SER A 51 -3.94 -20.22 19.21
CA SER A 51 -4.04 -21.23 18.15
C SER A 51 -4.56 -20.82 16.78
N CYS A 52 -3.67 -20.99 15.82
CA CYS A 52 -3.95 -21.16 14.40
C CYS A 52 -4.97 -22.29 14.17
N PRO A 53 -5.83 -22.19 13.14
CA PRO A 53 -6.43 -23.35 12.51
C PRO A 53 -5.57 -23.78 11.32
N GLU A 54 -5.01 -24.99 11.40
CA GLU A 54 -4.72 -25.79 10.21
C GLU A 54 -6.07 -26.17 9.58
N GLU A 55 -6.39 -25.63 8.40
CA GLU A 55 -7.51 -26.12 7.61
C GLU A 55 -7.02 -27.04 6.48
N VAL A 56 -7.65 -28.21 6.47
CA VAL A 56 -7.35 -29.38 5.66
C VAL A 56 -7.74 -29.11 4.20
N VAL A 57 -6.76 -29.20 3.29
CA VAL A 57 -6.95 -29.00 1.86
C VAL A 57 -7.62 -30.23 1.25
N SER A 58 -8.80 -30.06 0.65
CA SER A 58 -9.39 -31.03 -0.27
C SER A 58 -9.10 -30.62 -1.72
N GLU A 59 -8.41 -31.49 -2.46
CA GLU A 59 -8.14 -31.31 -3.89
C GLU A 59 -9.30 -31.85 -4.73
N MET A 60 -9.78 -31.07 -5.71
CA MET A 60 -10.47 -31.59 -6.90
C MET A 60 -10.14 -30.72 -8.15
N PRO A 61 -10.18 -31.27 -9.38
CA PRO A 61 -9.26 -30.86 -10.45
C PRO A 61 -9.86 -30.04 -11.61
N ASN A 62 -8.96 -29.22 -12.18
CA ASN A 62 -8.84 -28.69 -13.56
C ASN A 62 -10.09 -28.38 -14.41
N GLY A 63 -10.37 -27.08 -14.54
CA GLY A 63 -10.98 -26.49 -15.74
C GLY A 63 -9.96 -25.60 -16.46
N ASN A 64 -9.63 -25.91 -17.72
CA ASN A 64 -8.78 -25.11 -18.61
C ASN A 64 -9.47 -23.77 -18.92
N ILE A 65 -9.30 -22.78 -18.05
CA ILE A 65 -9.57 -21.38 -18.36
C ILE A 65 -8.25 -20.79 -18.83
N SER A 66 -8.24 -20.16 -20.00
CA SER A 66 -7.08 -19.45 -20.55
C SER A 66 -6.49 -18.55 -19.47
N LYS A 67 -5.37 -18.97 -18.88
CA LYS A 67 -4.60 -18.19 -17.91
C LYS A 67 -4.00 -17.02 -18.70
N TYR A 68 -4.72 -15.91 -18.76
CA TYR A 68 -4.01 -14.65 -18.80
C TYR A 68 -3.15 -14.66 -17.54
N GLU A 69 -1.84 -14.77 -17.71
CA GLU A 69 -0.88 -14.60 -16.63
C GLU A 69 -1.09 -13.18 -16.10
N GLN A 70 -1.98 -13.06 -15.11
CA GLN A 70 -2.12 -11.84 -14.34
C GLN A 70 -0.74 -11.58 -13.74
N PRO A 71 -0.16 -10.38 -13.92
CA PRO A 71 1.12 -10.05 -13.33
C PRO A 71 1.07 -10.38 -11.84
N ASP A 72 2.15 -10.96 -11.33
CA ASP A 72 2.25 -11.20 -9.90
C ASP A 72 2.08 -9.85 -9.19
N LEU A 73 1.12 -9.75 -8.26
CA LEU A 73 0.86 -8.49 -7.55
C LEU A 73 2.09 -7.99 -6.80
N PHE A 74 3.06 -8.86 -6.49
CA PHE A 74 4.34 -8.46 -5.93
C PHE A 74 5.25 -7.70 -6.90
N GLU A 75 5.08 -7.86 -8.21
CA GLU A 75 5.82 -7.10 -9.21
C GLU A 75 5.26 -5.68 -9.35
N ILE A 76 3.97 -5.49 -9.08
CA ILE A 76 3.29 -4.21 -9.20
C ILE A 76 3.29 -3.45 -7.87
N VAL A 77 2.97 -4.09 -6.75
CA VAL A 77 2.73 -3.42 -5.46
C VAL A 77 3.87 -3.69 -4.50
N SER A 78 4.42 -2.61 -3.94
CA SER A 78 5.49 -2.66 -2.95
C SER A 78 5.21 -1.69 -1.80
N PHE A 79 5.80 -1.97 -0.63
CA PHE A 79 5.67 -1.14 0.56
C PHE A 79 7.04 -0.84 1.17
N ARG A 80 7.23 0.37 1.70
CA ARG A 80 8.47 0.80 2.35
C ARG A 80 8.17 1.55 3.64
N SER A 81 8.86 1.19 4.71
CA SER A 81 8.83 1.94 5.96
C SER A 81 9.86 3.07 5.92
N GLU A 82 9.41 4.31 6.03
CA GLU A 82 10.26 5.49 5.88
C GLU A 82 9.56 6.77 6.38
N ASN A 83 10.31 7.68 7.01
CA ASN A 83 9.84 9.05 7.19
C ASN A 83 9.95 9.81 5.86
N PHE A 84 8.84 9.96 5.14
CA PHE A 84 8.82 10.62 3.85
C PHE A 84 9.29 12.08 3.89
N VAL A 85 9.08 12.83 4.97
CA VAL A 85 9.51 14.24 5.03
C VAL A 85 11.03 14.35 5.11
N GLN A 86 11.67 13.49 5.92
CA GLN A 86 13.11 13.57 6.20
C GLN A 86 13.98 12.71 5.28
N SER A 87 13.38 11.76 4.57
CA SER A 87 14.18 10.83 3.80
C SER A 87 14.78 11.42 2.53
N LYS A 88 15.89 10.85 2.09
CA LYS A 88 16.59 11.27 0.87
C LYS A 88 16.14 10.40 -0.30
N HIS A 89 15.81 11.02 -1.42
CA HIS A 89 15.65 10.32 -2.69
C HIS A 89 16.72 10.76 -3.67
N LYS A 90 17.34 9.77 -4.31
CA LYS A 90 18.45 9.99 -5.25
C LYS A 90 17.96 10.27 -6.68
N TYR A 91 16.71 9.93 -6.99
CA TYR A 91 16.15 10.02 -8.33
C TYR A 91 14.96 10.98 -8.33
N ALA A 92 14.90 11.86 -9.33
CA ALA A 92 13.76 12.74 -9.61
C ALA A 92 12.81 12.07 -10.62
N GLU A 93 11.60 12.61 -10.79
CA GLU A 93 10.68 12.25 -11.88
C GLU A 93 10.35 10.73 -11.97
N GLN A 94 10.08 10.13 -10.82
CA GLN A 94 9.82 8.69 -10.71
C GLN A 94 8.36 8.32 -10.90
N TYR A 95 7.41 9.21 -10.59
CA TYR A 95 6.00 8.86 -10.47
C TYR A 95 5.11 9.68 -11.41
N ASP A 96 4.13 9.01 -12.00
CA ASP A 96 3.08 9.65 -12.80
C ASP A 96 1.97 10.21 -11.90
N THR A 97 1.75 9.61 -10.73
CA THR A 97 0.78 10.07 -9.73
C THR A 97 1.33 9.87 -8.32
N ILE A 98 1.14 10.86 -7.43
CA ILE A 98 1.40 10.74 -6.00
C ILE A 98 0.12 11.05 -5.24
N MET A 99 -0.21 10.20 -4.26
CA MET A 99 -1.34 10.38 -3.35
C MET A 99 -0.82 10.68 -1.94
N CYS A 100 -1.38 11.72 -1.31
CA CYS A 100 -1.08 12.12 0.07
C CYS A 100 -2.40 12.42 0.77
N LEU A 101 -2.96 11.43 1.44
CA LEU A 101 -4.32 11.49 2.00
C LEU A 101 -4.28 11.47 3.54
N SER A 102 -4.99 12.42 4.16
CA SER A 102 -5.23 12.52 5.60
C SER A 102 -3.97 12.51 6.49
N VAL A 103 -2.82 12.94 5.97
CA VAL A 103 -1.54 12.97 6.70
C VAL A 103 -0.97 14.38 6.90
N THR A 104 -1.48 15.39 6.19
CA THR A 104 -0.83 16.71 6.17
C THR A 104 -0.95 17.43 7.50
N LYS A 105 -2.07 17.29 8.20
CA LYS A 105 -2.22 17.79 9.56
C LYS A 105 -1.20 17.18 10.53
N TRP A 106 -0.95 15.87 10.45
CA TRP A 106 0.02 15.21 11.32
C TRP A 106 1.44 15.69 11.01
N ILE A 107 1.78 15.88 9.75
CA ILE A 107 3.07 16.44 9.34
C ILE A 107 3.26 17.86 9.89
N HIS A 108 2.26 18.71 9.75
CA HIS A 108 2.31 20.08 10.28
C HIS A 108 2.53 20.07 11.80
N LEU A 109 1.84 19.21 12.55
CA LEU A 109 2.01 19.14 14.00
C LEU A 109 3.41 18.67 14.44
N ASN A 110 4.11 17.87 13.64
CA ASN A 110 5.42 17.30 14.00
C ASN A 110 6.61 18.11 13.45
N TRP A 111 6.44 18.82 12.33
CA TRP A 111 7.54 19.54 11.64
C TRP A 111 7.19 20.97 11.24
N GLY A 112 6.04 21.50 11.65
CA GLY A 112 5.64 22.87 11.33
C GLY A 112 5.38 23.09 9.83
N ASP A 113 5.35 24.36 9.45
CA ASP A 113 5.28 24.77 8.06
C ASP A 113 6.47 24.26 7.24
N ASP A 114 7.66 24.15 7.85
CA ASP A 114 8.86 23.62 7.20
C ASP A 114 8.66 22.17 6.72
N GLY A 115 7.98 21.35 7.52
CA GLY A 115 7.61 19.98 7.15
C GLY A 115 6.67 19.93 5.95
N ILE A 116 5.70 20.84 5.91
CA ILE A 116 4.73 20.96 4.82
C ILE A 116 5.40 21.44 3.53
N ILE A 117 6.23 22.48 3.62
CA ILE A 117 7.01 22.99 2.48
C ILE A 117 7.91 21.89 1.95
N THR A 118 8.62 21.17 2.83
CA THR A 118 9.48 20.04 2.45
C THR A 118 8.70 18.93 1.77
N LEU A 119 7.52 18.57 2.28
CA LEU A 119 6.62 17.59 1.68
C LEU A 119 6.26 17.99 0.24
N PHE A 120 5.78 19.21 0.02
CA PHE A 120 5.35 19.68 -1.30
C PHE A 120 6.51 19.79 -2.29
N VAL A 121 7.66 20.33 -1.87
CA VAL A 121 8.87 20.41 -2.72
C VAL A 121 9.31 19.01 -3.14
N LYS A 122 9.31 18.07 -2.18
CA LYS A 122 9.70 16.69 -2.44
C LYS A 122 8.74 16.00 -3.42
N ILE A 123 7.43 16.10 -3.20
CA ILE A 123 6.41 15.55 -4.10
C ILE A 123 6.59 16.11 -5.52
N TRP A 124 6.75 17.43 -5.64
CA TRP A 124 6.96 18.09 -6.93
C TRP A 124 8.19 17.52 -7.66
N SER A 125 9.33 17.37 -6.98
CA SER A 125 10.55 16.81 -7.58
C SER A 125 10.46 15.33 -7.99
N LEU A 126 9.56 14.58 -7.36
CA LEU A 126 9.36 13.16 -7.62
C LEU A 126 8.36 12.90 -8.75
N LEU A 127 7.47 13.86 -9.03
CA LEU A 127 6.51 13.77 -10.12
C LEU A 127 7.20 13.99 -11.47
N ARG A 128 6.81 13.20 -12.47
CA ARG A 128 7.17 13.44 -13.87
C ARG A 128 6.47 14.68 -14.40
N PRO A 129 6.98 15.31 -15.48
CA PRO A 129 6.25 16.36 -16.18
C PRO A 129 4.84 15.89 -16.58
N GLY A 130 3.82 16.64 -16.16
CA GLY A 130 2.41 16.28 -16.36
C GLY A 130 1.83 15.28 -15.35
N GLY A 131 2.61 14.87 -14.34
CA GLY A 131 2.16 14.00 -13.26
C GLY A 131 1.13 14.67 -12.35
N ILE A 132 0.34 13.84 -11.67
CA ILE A 132 -0.81 14.29 -10.88
C ILE A 132 -0.52 14.14 -9.39
N PHE A 133 -0.73 15.23 -8.64
CA PHE A 133 -0.74 15.18 -7.18
C PHE A 133 -2.18 15.18 -6.66
N ILE A 134 -2.53 14.18 -5.84
CA ILE A 134 -3.82 14.06 -5.17
C ILE A 134 -3.61 14.23 -3.68
N MET A 135 -4.28 15.22 -3.09
CA MET A 135 -4.17 15.57 -1.69
C MET A 135 -5.53 15.52 -1.01
N GLU A 136 -5.57 14.94 0.18
CA GLU A 136 -6.63 15.16 1.16
C GLU A 136 -5.95 15.68 2.45
N PRO A 137 -6.29 16.88 2.93
CA PRO A 137 -5.59 17.52 4.04
C PRO A 137 -5.76 16.82 5.39
#